data_AF-A0A372NLJ1-F1
#
_entry.id   AF-A0A372NLJ1-F1
#
_cell.length_a   1.000
_cell.length_b   1.000
_cell.length_c   1.000
_cell.angle_alpha   90.00
_cell.angle_beta   90.00
_cell.angle_gamma   90.00
#
_symmetry.space_group_name_H-M   'P 1'
#
loop_
_entity.id
_entity.type
_entity.pdbx_description
1 polymer ?
#
loop_
_entity_poly.entity_id
_entity_poly.type
_entity_poly.pdbx_seq_one_letter_code
_entity_poly.pdbx_strand_id
1 'polypeptide(L)'
;MWFYALEGNILVLSRSTGPQGDVVVHDLDEGTVLLDAPSDAFEVKNGKLVFWERTVEGTPDTCPGFAEFQANGFGTVITVEKTLDFADGSVTTTGASRCDGTQ
;
A
#
# COMPACT_ATOMS: atom_id res chain seq x y z
N MET A 1 -15.32 -0.27 -2.31
CA MET A 1 -14.50 -1.29 -3.00
C MET A 1 -14.47 -0.92 -4.47
N TRP A 2 -13.31 -0.89 -5.09
CA TRP A 2 -13.12 -0.48 -6.48
C TRP A 2 -12.21 -1.48 -7.18
N PHE A 3 -12.57 -1.85 -8.40
CA PHE A 3 -11.74 -2.69 -9.26
C PHE A 3 -10.49 -1.92 -9.70
N TYR A 4 -9.33 -2.57 -9.62
CA TYR A 4 -8.08 -2.02 -10.13
C TYR A 4 -7.53 -2.84 -11.32
N ALA A 5 -7.31 -4.13 -11.13
CA ALA A 5 -6.75 -5.01 -12.16
C ALA A 5 -7.18 -6.47 -11.98
N LEU A 6 -7.06 -7.24 -13.06
CA LEU A 6 -7.20 -8.69 -13.09
C LEU A 6 -6.05 -9.26 -13.93
N GLU A 7 -5.14 -10.02 -13.31
CA GLU A 7 -4.04 -10.72 -14.00
C GLU A 7 -4.19 -12.23 -13.78
N GLY A 8 -4.70 -12.94 -14.79
CA GLY A 8 -5.02 -14.36 -14.66
C GLY A 8 -6.10 -14.59 -13.59
N ASN A 9 -5.77 -15.39 -12.57
CA ASN A 9 -6.60 -15.64 -11.39
C ASN A 9 -6.43 -14.59 -10.28
N ILE A 10 -5.58 -13.57 -10.46
CA ILE A 10 -5.32 -12.57 -9.41
C ILE A 10 -6.19 -11.33 -9.60
N LEU A 11 -7.08 -11.07 -8.64
CA LEU A 11 -7.94 -9.90 -8.59
C LEU A 11 -7.39 -8.85 -7.63
N VAL A 12 -7.07 -7.67 -8.15
CA VAL A 12 -6.58 -6.53 -7.36
C VAL A 12 -7.68 -5.48 -7.21
N LEU A 13 -7.95 -5.10 -5.96
CA LEU A 13 -9.01 -4.18 -5.57
C LEU A 13 -8.44 -3.07 -4.69
N SER A 14 -9.06 -1.90 -4.76
CA SER A 14 -8.90 -0.84 -3.77
C SER A 14 -10.11 -0.80 -2.84
N ARG A 15 -9.88 -0.74 -1.53
CA ARG A 15 -10.93 -0.56 -0.52
C ARG A 15 -10.67 0.74 0.22
N SER A 16 -11.65 1.64 0.26
CA SER A 16 -11.54 2.86 1.06
C SER A 16 -12.90 3.25 1.63
N THR A 17 -12.89 3.74 2.87
CA THR A 17 -14.04 4.32 3.59
C THR A 17 -13.75 5.75 4.09
N GLY A 18 -12.61 6.33 3.69
CA GLY A 18 -12.12 7.63 4.13
C GLY A 18 -11.06 8.19 3.17
N PRO A 19 -10.24 9.17 3.58
CA PRO A 19 -9.20 9.74 2.72
C PRO A 19 -8.05 8.75 2.43
N GLN A 20 -7.85 7.74 3.28
CA GLN A 20 -6.95 6.62 3.03
C GLN A 20 -7.71 5.39 2.52
N GLY A 21 -7.03 4.59 1.72
CA GLY A 21 -7.46 3.31 1.21
C GLY A 21 -6.46 2.19 1.44
N ASP A 22 -6.94 0.97 1.25
CA ASP A 22 -6.22 -0.27 1.31
C ASP A 22 -6.15 -0.89 -0.09
N VAL A 23 -5.11 -1.67 -0.32
CA VAL A 23 -5.05 -2.59 -1.44
C VAL A 23 -5.43 -3.98 -0.94
N VAL A 24 -6.32 -4.64 -1.67
CA VAL A 24 -6.76 -6.01 -1.40
C VAL A 24 -6.53 -6.85 -2.64
N VAL A 25 -5.84 -7.98 -2.49
CA VAL A 25 -5.51 -8.90 -3.57
C VAL A 25 -6.07 -10.27 -3.25
N HIS A 26 -6.82 -10.84 -4.20
CA HIS A 26 -7.39 -12.17 -4.10
C HIS A 26 -6.79 -13.11 -5.13
N ASP A 27 -6.59 -14.37 -4.73
CA ASP A 27 -6.47 -15.50 -5.65
C ASP A 27 -7.88 -16.06 -5.89
N LEU A 28 -8.35 -16.01 -7.13
CA LEU A 28 -9.67 -16.48 -7.52
C LEU A 28 -9.75 -18.00 -7.70
N ASP A 29 -8.64 -18.68 -7.94
CA ASP A 29 -8.60 -20.14 -8.07
C ASP A 29 -8.74 -20.79 -6.69
N GLU A 30 -8.04 -20.24 -5.70
CA GLU A 30 -8.12 -20.71 -4.30
C GLU A 30 -9.26 -20.06 -3.51
N GLY A 31 -9.76 -18.90 -3.97
CA GLY A 31 -10.72 -18.08 -3.24
C GLY A 31 -10.12 -17.43 -1.99
N THR A 32 -8.80 -17.23 -1.94
CA THR A 32 -8.06 -16.72 -0.78
C THR A 32 -7.71 -15.24 -0.95
N VAL A 33 -7.42 -14.57 0.18
CA VAL A 33 -6.86 -13.22 0.19
C VAL A 33 -5.34 -13.36 0.28
N LEU A 34 -4.62 -12.93 -0.75
CA LEU A 34 -3.16 -12.91 -0.76
C LEU A 34 -2.61 -11.69 -0.01
N LEU A 35 -3.33 -10.57 -0.06
CA LEU A 35 -2.91 -9.32 0.58
C LEU A 35 -4.14 -8.49 0.99
N ASP A 36 -4.11 -7.94 2.19
CA ASP A 36 -4.98 -6.85 2.64
C ASP A 36 -4.08 -5.88 3.41
N ALA A 37 -3.71 -4.76 2.78
CA ALA A 37 -2.68 -3.87 3.30
C ALA A 37 -3.06 -2.38 3.12
N PRO A 38 -2.75 -1.54 4.12
CA PRO A 38 -3.00 -0.10 4.04
C PRO A 38 -2.05 0.56 3.04
N SER A 39 -2.53 0.91 1.85
CA SER A 39 -1.72 1.50 0.78
C SER A 39 -2.58 2.34 -0.17
N ASP A 40 -2.24 3.63 -0.28
CA ASP A 40 -2.88 4.56 -1.21
C ASP A 40 -2.22 4.54 -2.60
N ALA A 41 -1.00 4.01 -2.69
CA ALA A 41 -0.19 4.04 -3.90
C ALA A 41 0.33 2.63 -4.22
N PHE A 42 -0.14 2.09 -5.35
CA PHE A 42 0.27 0.78 -5.82
C PHE A 42 0.16 0.69 -7.34
N GLU A 43 0.95 -0.20 -7.93
CA GLU A 43 1.02 -0.46 -9.37
C GLU A 43 1.14 -1.97 -9.60
N VAL A 44 0.41 -2.46 -10.60
CA VAL A 44 0.56 -3.84 -11.08
C VAL A 44 1.46 -3.85 -12.30
N LYS A 45 2.53 -4.64 -12.26
CA LYS A 45 3.49 -4.74 -13.35
C LYS A 45 4.23 -6.06 -13.32
N ASN A 46 4.28 -6.74 -14.48
CA ASN A 46 5.04 -7.97 -14.69
C ASN A 46 4.68 -9.11 -13.70
N GLY A 47 3.38 -9.36 -13.45
CA GLY A 47 2.96 -10.41 -12.52
C GLY A 47 3.25 -10.09 -11.05
N LYS A 48 3.36 -8.80 -10.73
CA LYS A 48 3.66 -8.33 -9.38
C LYS A 48 2.83 -7.10 -9.06
N LEU A 49 2.53 -6.91 -7.78
CA LEU A 49 2.01 -5.66 -7.23
C LEU A 49 3.13 -4.98 -6.43
N VAL A 50 3.52 -3.77 -6.85
CA VAL A 50 4.38 -2.89 -6.05
C VAL A 50 3.48 -1.92 -5.30
N PHE A 51 3.66 -1.78 -3.99
CA PHE A 51 2.79 -0.96 -3.16
C PHE A 51 3.55 -0.27 -2.02
N TRP A 52 3.07 0.90 -1.61
CA TRP A 52 3.62 1.68 -0.51
C TRP A 52 2.76 1.49 0.73
N GLU A 53 3.14 0.53 1.56
CA GLU A 53 2.39 0.20 2.77
C GLU A 53 2.64 1.23 3.86
N ARG A 54 1.57 1.80 4.41
CA ARG A 54 1.62 2.63 5.62
C ARG A 54 1.94 1.74 6.83
N THR A 55 3.01 2.06 7.54
CA THR A 55 3.55 1.21 8.62
C THR A 55 3.41 1.82 10.01
N VAL A 56 4.11 2.92 10.26
CA VAL A 56 4.15 3.59 11.57
C VAL A 56 3.92 5.08 11.41
N GLU A 57 3.43 5.72 12.46
CA GLU A 57 3.29 7.17 12.49
C GLU A 57 4.65 7.86 12.27
N GLY A 58 4.66 8.89 11.43
CA GLY A 58 5.83 9.75 11.25
C GLY A 58 6.02 10.64 12.48
N THR A 59 7.26 10.85 12.90
CA THR A 59 7.62 11.76 13.98
C THR A 59 8.59 12.83 13.47
N PRO A 60 8.88 13.90 14.23
CA PRO A 60 9.92 14.85 13.84
C PRO A 60 11.28 14.19 13.53
N ASP A 61 11.58 13.06 14.18
CA ASP A 61 12.85 12.35 14.03
C ASP A 61 12.86 11.39 12.83
N THR A 62 11.70 10.86 12.43
CA THR A 62 11.59 9.85 11.36
C THR A 62 11.03 10.41 10.06
N CYS A 63 10.42 11.59 10.09
CA CYS A 63 9.79 12.23 8.95
C CYS A 63 10.35 13.65 8.73
N PRO A 64 11.23 13.85 7.73
CA PRO A 64 11.76 15.19 7.41
C PRO A 64 10.68 16.24 7.08
N GLY A 65 9.52 15.81 6.55
CA GLY A 65 8.39 16.68 6.22
C GLY A 65 7.43 16.96 7.39
N PHE A 66 7.72 16.47 8.60
CA PHE A 66 6.76 16.48 9.72
C PHE A 66 6.21 17.86 10.03
N ALA A 67 7.08 18.86 10.17
CA ALA A 67 6.67 20.22 10.50
C ALA A 67 5.81 20.86 9.39
N GLU A 68 6.12 20.58 8.13
CA GLU A 68 5.34 21.08 6.99
C GLU A 68 3.95 20.43 6.95
N PHE A 69 3.87 19.11 7.11
CA PHE A 69 2.59 18.40 7.15
C PHE A 69 1.70 18.90 8.29
N GLN A 70 2.24 19.03 9.51
CA GLN A 70 1.48 19.55 10.64
C GLN A 70 1.02 21.00 10.44
N ALA A 71 1.87 21.87 9.88
CA ALA A 71 1.48 23.25 9.59
C ALA A 71 0.31 23.35 8.60
N ASN A 72 0.15 22.36 7.72
CA ASN A 72 -0.95 22.24 6.79
C ASN A 72 -2.15 21.42 7.33
N GLY A 73 -2.10 20.98 8.59
CA GLY A 73 -3.17 20.22 9.23
C GLY A 73 -3.21 18.73 8.87
N PHE A 74 -2.13 18.19 8.30
CA PHE A 74 -1.99 16.76 8.00
C PHE A 74 -1.31 16.00 9.14
N GLY A 75 -1.69 14.74 9.32
CA GLY A 75 -0.88 13.75 10.03
C GLY A 75 0.30 13.28 9.16
N THR A 76 1.12 12.40 9.72
CA THR A 76 2.27 11.83 9.00
C THR A 76 2.39 10.34 9.24
N VAL A 77 2.84 9.62 8.22
CA VAL A 77 3.06 8.18 8.28
C VAL A 77 4.32 7.82 7.50
N ILE A 78 5.04 6.80 7.97
CA ILE A 78 6.12 6.18 7.21
C ILE A 78 5.50 5.10 6.32
N THR A 79 5.72 5.24 5.02
CA THR A 79 5.40 4.21 4.05
C THR A 79 6.65 3.44 3.66
N VAL A 80 6.47 2.14 3.44
CA VAL A 80 7.54 1.22 3.01
C VAL A 80 7.11 0.58 1.70
N GLU A 81 8.00 0.61 0.72
CA GLU A 81 7.74 -0.04 -0.55
C GLU A 81 7.92 -1.56 -0.43
N LYS A 82 6.89 -2.28 -0.85
CA LYS A 82 6.84 -3.73 -0.86
C LYS A 82 6.41 -4.24 -2.23
N THR A 83 6.70 -5.50 -2.47
CA THR A 83 6.30 -6.20 -3.69
C THR A 83 5.63 -7.51 -3.31
N LEU A 84 4.42 -7.73 -3.82
CA LEU A 84 3.74 -9.02 -3.83
C LEU A 84 4.02 -9.71 -5.17
N ASP A 85 4.58 -10.91 -5.13
CA ASP A 85 4.74 -11.76 -6.32
C ASP A 85 3.48 -12.61 -6.51
N PHE A 86 2.85 -12.53 -7.68
CA PHE A 86 1.61 -13.25 -7.96
C PHE A 86 1.82 -14.75 -8.17
N ALA A 87 3.05 -15.19 -8.46
CA ALA A 87 3.32 -16.60 -8.71
C ALA A 87 3.28 -17.45 -7.44
N ASP A 88 3.68 -16.88 -6.30
CA ASP A 88 3.79 -17.60 -5.03
C ASP A 88 3.10 -16.89 -3.84
N GLY A 89 2.52 -15.71 -4.08
CA GLY A 89 1.86 -14.91 -3.05
C GLY A 89 2.82 -14.29 -2.02
N SER A 90 4.13 -14.31 -2.26
CA SER A 90 5.11 -13.81 -1.31
C SER A 90 5.19 -12.28 -1.32
N VAL A 91 5.28 -11.70 -0.12
CA VAL A 91 5.49 -10.26 0.07
C VAL A 91 6.92 -10.01 0.50
N THR A 92 7.62 -9.14 -0.22
CA THR A 92 9.00 -8.73 0.08
C THR A 92 9.09 -7.22 0.23
N THR A 93 10.02 -6.76 1.07
CA THR A 93 10.31 -5.33 1.25
C THR A 93 11.47 -4.94 0.34
N THR A 94 11.38 -3.81 -0.38
CA THR A 94 12.46 -3.35 -1.27
C THR A 94 13.58 -2.65 -0.50
N GLY A 95 13.31 -2.23 0.74
CA GLY A 95 14.18 -1.44 1.59
C GLY A 95 13.98 0.06 1.44
N ALA A 96 13.15 0.51 0.49
CA ALA A 96 12.77 1.90 0.35
C ALA A 96 11.68 2.28 1.36
N SER A 97 11.84 3.45 1.97
CA SER A 97 10.84 4.08 2.82
C SER A 97 10.75 5.56 2.53
N ARG A 98 9.59 6.15 2.81
CA ARG A 98 9.38 7.60 2.73
C ARG A 98 8.36 8.06 3.76
N CYS A 99 8.32 9.36 4.00
CA CYS A 99 7.28 9.97 4.81
C CYS A 99 6.18 10.53 3.90
N ASP A 100 4.94 10.15 4.18
CA ASP A 100 3.75 10.62 3.50
C ASP A 100 2.84 11.37 4.49
N GLY A 101 2.16 12.41 3.99
CA GLY A 101 1.13 13.13 4.74
C GLY A 101 -0.21 12.38 4.72
N THR A 102 -0.93 12.42 5.84
CA THR A 102 -2.25 11.79 5.98
C THR A 102 -3.31 12.83 6.36
N GLN A 103 -4.55 12.62 5.91
CA GLN A 103 -5.70 13.48 6.21
C GLN A 103 -6.65 12.82 7.22
#